data_AF-A0A1L8D098-F1
#
_entry.id   AF-A0A1L8D098-F1
#
_cell.length_a   1.000
_cell.length_b   1.000
_cell.length_c   1.000
_cell.angle_alpha   90.00
_cell.angle_beta   90.00
_cell.angle_gamma   90.00
#
_symmetry.space_group_name_H-M   'P 1'
#
loop_
_entity.id
_entity.type
_entity.pdbx_description
1 polymer ?
#
loop_
_entity_poly.entity_id
_entity_poly.type
_entity_poly.pdbx_seq_one_letter_code
_entity_poly.pdbx_strand_id
1 'polypeptide(L)' 'MNFKAKYNLPFELLSDPTGEVLESYGVLKEKKMYGKSALGIERSTFVIAPDRTILQIYRNVKVDGHAEEILKFLQQVEES' A
#
# COMPACT_ATOMS: atom_id res chain seq x y z
N MET A 1 -11.15 -5.35 -14.84
CA MET A 1 -11.97 -4.30 -14.22
C MET A 1 -13.10 -4.78 -13.30
N ASN A 2 -13.29 -6.11 -13.12
CA ASN A 2 -14.44 -6.63 -12.38
C ASN A 2 -14.44 -6.30 -10.87
N PHE A 3 -13.26 -6.15 -10.25
CA PHE A 3 -13.17 -5.89 -8.81
C PHE A 3 -13.66 -4.49 -8.41
N LYS A 4 -13.17 -3.43 -9.08
CA LYS A 4 -13.60 -2.04 -8.83
C LYS A 4 -15.11 -1.90 -8.95
N ALA A 5 -15.70 -2.46 -10.03
CA ALA A 5 -17.14 -2.44 -10.26
C ALA A 5 -17.91 -3.25 -9.21
N LYS A 6 -17.45 -4.46 -8.88
CA LYS A 6 -18.11 -5.34 -7.88
C LYS A 6 -18.20 -4.70 -6.49
N TYR A 7 -17.17 -3.95 -6.09
CA TYR A 7 -17.09 -3.30 -4.78
C TYR A 7 -17.39 -1.79 -4.82
N ASN A 8 -17.81 -1.27 -5.98
CA ASN A 8 -18.19 0.11 -6.20
C ASN A 8 -17.17 1.14 -5.66
N LEU A 9 -15.88 0.88 -5.88
CA LEU A 9 -14.80 1.70 -5.30
C LEU A 9 -14.73 3.06 -6.00
N PRO A 10 -14.73 4.19 -5.25
CA PRO A 10 -14.74 5.54 -5.80
C PRO A 10 -13.34 6.04 -6.24
N PHE A 11 -12.36 5.14 -6.31
CA PHE A 11 -10.96 5.46 -6.63
C PHE A 11 -10.38 4.44 -7.63
N GLU A 12 -9.28 4.81 -8.27
CA GLU A 12 -8.61 3.95 -9.25
C GLU A 12 -7.81 2.82 -8.60
N LEU A 13 -7.76 1.69 -9.31
CA LEU A 13 -6.87 0.58 -8.99
C LEU A 13 -5.85 0.45 -10.12
N LEU A 14 -4.59 0.73 -9.82
CA LEU A 14 -3.49 0.58 -10.77
C LEU A 14 -3.14 -0.90 -10.91
N SER A 15 -2.84 -1.32 -12.14
CA SER A 15 -2.32 -2.66 -12.46
C SER A 15 -0.84 -2.55 -12.70
N ASP A 16 -0.02 -3.24 -11.90
CA ASP A 16 1.44 -3.34 -12.08
C ASP A 16 1.80 -4.79 -12.48
N PRO A 17 1.58 -5.17 -13.76
CA PRO A 17 1.81 -6.55 -14.21
C PRO A 17 3.30 -6.90 -14.30
N THR A 18 4.19 -5.91 -14.47
CA THR A 18 5.65 -6.13 -14.52
C THR A 18 6.27 -6.16 -13.13
N GLY A 19 5.65 -5.49 -12.15
CA GLY A 19 6.13 -5.44 -10.78
C GLY A 19 7.15 -4.32 -10.53
N GLU A 20 7.40 -3.45 -11.52
CA GLU A 20 8.39 -2.37 -11.43
C GLU A 20 8.09 -1.40 -10.28
N VAL A 21 6.81 -1.12 -10.04
CA VAL A 21 6.40 -0.24 -8.93
C VAL A 21 6.56 -0.98 -7.61
N LEU A 22 6.16 -2.25 -7.54
CA LEU A 22 6.33 -3.07 -6.35
C LEU A 22 7.81 -3.21 -5.92
N GLU A 23 8.72 -3.35 -6.90
CA GLU A 23 10.17 -3.35 -6.69
C GLU A 23 10.68 -1.99 -6.24
N SER A 24 10.31 -0.92 -6.94
CA SER A 24 10.75 0.45 -6.62
C SER A 24 10.34 0.90 -5.21
N TYR A 25 9.17 0.46 -4.75
CA TYR A 25 8.68 0.73 -3.38
C TYR A 25 9.20 -0.29 -2.34
N GLY A 26 9.96 -1.30 -2.78
CA GLY A 26 10.58 -2.31 -1.93
C GLY A 26 9.58 -3.19 -1.17
N VAL A 27 8.38 -3.37 -1.73
CA VAL A 27 7.29 -4.15 -1.09
C VAL A 27 7.32 -5.62 -1.48
N LEU A 28 8.10 -6.01 -2.49
CA LEU A 28 8.39 -7.42 -2.76
C LEU A 28 9.33 -7.96 -1.67
N LYS A 29 8.85 -8.96 -0.93
CA LYS A 29 9.59 -9.62 0.15
C LYS A 29 9.63 -11.12 -0.07
N GLU A 30 10.77 -11.72 0.28
CA GLU A 30 10.84 -13.18 0.39
C GLU A 30 10.03 -13.66 1.60
N LYS A 31 9.09 -14.56 1.36
CA LYS A 31 8.43 -15.35 2.40
C LYS A 31 8.94 -16.78 2.34
N LYS A 32 9.47 -17.26 3.46
CA LYS A 32 9.78 -18.69 3.65
C LYS A 32 8.55 -19.36 4.22
N MET A 33 7.92 -20.25 3.46
CA MET A 33 6.84 -21.11 3.93
C MET A 33 7.23 -22.56 3.69
N TYR A 34 7.20 -23.37 4.76
CA TYR A 34 7.41 -24.82 4.70
C TYR A 34 8.66 -25.24 3.90
N GLY A 35 9.80 -24.59 4.19
CA GLY A 35 11.09 -24.91 3.54
C GLY A 35 11.25 -24.39 2.11
N LYS A 36 10.24 -23.73 1.53
CA LYS A 36 10.32 -23.06 0.22
C LYS A 36 10.32 -21.55 0.40
N SER A 37 11.20 -20.86 -0.33
CA SER A 37 11.15 -19.40 -0.48
C SER A 37 10.28 -19.02 -1.66
N ALA A 38 9.37 -18.08 -1.47
CA ALA A 38 8.58 -17.47 -2.52
C ALA A 38 8.57 -15.95 -2.33
N LEU A 39 8.60 -15.21 -3.43
CA LEU A 39 8.38 -13.77 -3.42
C LEU A 39 6.89 -13.48 -3.23
N GLY A 40 6.59 -12.58 -2.30
CA GLY A 40 5.23 -12.11 -2.05
C GLY A 40 5.21 -10.61 -1.83
N ILE A 41 4.06 -10.02 -2.12
CA ILE A 41 3.81 -8.60 -1.85
C ILE A 41 3.55 -8.44 -0.35
N GLU A 42 4.36 -7.62 0.31
CA GLU A 42 4.08 -7.10 1.64
C GLU A 42 3.02 -6.01 1.53
N ARG A 43 1.93 -6.13 2.30
CA ARG A 43 0.88 -5.10 2.32
C ARG A 43 1.47 -3.83 2.92
N SER A 44 1.48 -2.77 2.14
CA SER A 44 2.06 -1.49 2.51
C SER A 44 1.19 -0.33 2.05
N THR A 45 1.31 0.81 2.72
CA THR A 45 0.68 2.07 2.31
C THR A 45 1.68 3.20 2.45
N PHE A 46 1.68 4.10 1.47
CA PHE A 46 2.58 5.24 1.40
C PHE A 46 1.73 6.50 1.32
N VAL A 47 2.03 7.49 2.16
CA VAL A 47 1.42 8.81 2.08
C VAL A 47 2.42 9.74 1.41
N ILE A 48 2.04 10.31 0.27
CA ILE A 48 2.92 11.12 -0.58
C ILE A 48 2.33 12.51 -0.71
N ALA A 49 3.11 13.53 -0.39
CA ALA A 49 2.75 14.93 -0.51
C ALA A 49 2.75 15.42 -1.98
N PRO A 50 2.11 16.55 -2.29
CA PRO A 50 2.09 17.11 -3.65
C PRO A 50 3.49 17.43 -4.23
N ASP A 51 4.46 17.71 -3.37
CA ASP A 51 5.87 17.94 -3.72
C ASP A 51 6.66 16.65 -3.98
N ARG A 52 5.99 15.49 -3.93
CA ARG A 52 6.52 14.12 -4.07
C ARG A 52 7.32 13.63 -2.87
N THR A 53 7.29 14.33 -1.75
CA THR A 53 7.88 13.86 -0.49
C THR A 53 7.03 12.72 0.08
N ILE A 54 7.67 11.63 0.50
CA ILE A 54 6.97 10.58 1.26
C ILE A 54 6.86 11.04 2.71
N LEU A 55 5.64 11.31 3.16
CA LEU A 55 5.35 11.77 4.51
C LEU A 55 5.29 10.62 5.52
N GLN A 56 4.82 9.46 5.09
CA GLN A 56 4.66 8.29 5.96
C GLN A 56 4.69 6.98 5.17
N ILE A 57 5.27 5.95 5.79
CA ILE A 57 5.35 4.59 5.23
C ILE A 57 4.82 3.59 6.25
N TYR A 58 3.75 2.90 5.89
CA TYR A 58 3.22 1.77 6.64
C TYR A 58 3.62 0.46 5.96
N ARG A 59 4.29 -0.44 6.70
CA ARG A 59 4.73 -1.76 6.21
C ARG A 59 4.12 -2.88 7.04
N ASN A 60 4.03 -4.07 6.46
CA ASN A 60 3.41 -5.26 7.07
C ASN A 60 2.03 -4.94 7.70
N VAL A 61 1.20 -4.23 6.94
CA VAL A 61 -0.06 -3.66 7.39
C VAL A 61 -1.08 -4.74 7.76
N LYS A 62 -1.71 -4.57 8.92
CA LYS A 62 -2.96 -5.27 9.28
C LYS A 62 -4.14 -4.47 8.74
N VAL A 63 -5.17 -5.15 8.24
CA VAL A 63 -6.30 -4.47 7.56
C VAL A 63 -7.18 -3.69 8.55
N ASP A 64 -7.45 -4.30 9.70
CA ASP A 64 -8.40 -3.76 10.68
C ASP A 64 -7.88 -2.44 11.28
N GLY A 65 -8.64 -1.36 11.10
CA GLY A 65 -8.33 -0.02 11.64
C GLY A 65 -7.34 0.80 10.82
N HIS A 66 -6.78 0.25 9.74
CA HIS A 66 -5.71 0.91 8.99
C HIS A 66 -6.16 2.14 8.21
N ALA A 67 -7.37 2.11 7.65
CA ALA A 67 -7.92 3.27 6.94
C ALA A 67 -8.15 4.45 7.89
N GLU A 68 -8.63 4.17 9.10
CA GLU A 68 -8.83 5.16 10.16
C GLU A 68 -7.49 5.71 10.68
N GLU A 69 -6.46 4.88 10.77
CA GLU A 69 -5.11 5.31 11.12
C GLU A 69 -4.54 6.31 10.10
N ILE A 70 -4.66 6.00 8.80
CA ILE A 70 -4.22 6.91 7.74
C ILE A 70 -5.01 8.23 7.78
N LEU A 71 -6.33 8.16 7.96
CA LEU A 71 -7.16 9.36 8.02
C LEU A 71 -6.74 10.30 9.17
N LYS A 72 -6.48 9.73 10.35
CA LYS A 72 -5.99 10.51 11.51
C LYS A 72 -4.62 11.14 11.23
N PHE A 73 -3.72 10.40 10.58
CA PHE A 73 -2.42 10.94 10.20
C PHE A 73 -2.57 12.14 9.24
N LEU A 74 -3.42 12.03 8.22
CA LEU A 74 -3.66 13.11 7.26
C LEU A 74 -4.21 14.37 7.95
N GLN A 75 -5.15 14.21 8.88
CA GLN A 75 -5.70 15.32 9.67
C GLN A 75 -4.62 16.05 10.48
N GLN A 76 -3.70 15.32 11.11
CA GLN A 76 -2.61 15.90 11.88
C GLN A 76 -1.62 16.68 11.01
N VAL A 77 -1.36 16.21 9.79
CA VAL A 77 -0.48 16.87 8.83
C VAL A 77 -1.11 18.16 8.30
N GLU A 78 -2.42 18.19 8.05
CA GLU A 78 -3.13 19.40 7.60
C GLU A 78 -3.18 20.51 8.65
N GLU A 79 -3.12 20.14 9.94
CA GLU A 79 -3.12 21.09 11.07
C GLU A 79 -1.73 21.67 11.40
N SER A 80 -0.66 21.18 10.74
CA SER A 80 0.75 21.56 10.98
C SER A 80 1.28 22.53 9.93
#